data_AF-E9DG13-F1
#
_entry.id   AF-E9DG13-F1
#
_cell.length_a   1.000
_cell.length_b   1.000
_cell.length_c   1.000
_cell.angle_alpha   90.00
_cell.angle_beta   90.00
_cell.angle_gamma   90.00
#
_symmetry.space_group_name_H-M   'P 1'
#
loop_
_entity.id
_entity.type
_entity.pdbx_description
1 polymer ?
#
loop_
_entity_poly.entity_id
_entity_poly.type
_entity_poly.pdbx_seq_one_letter_code
_entity_poly.pdbx_strand_id
1 'polypeptide(L)'
;MQPEWDLLAKSWNKASHPSTRLLFGTLDFDQGKAVFQKLILQTAPVLLLFPPTVGPAARQNSSPLRYDFNGPVSADQLYTWISRHLPESPSLDIVRPVNYTRILGITTSLLCLISIFAASSPYILPVVRNRTIWAAMSLIALLLFTSGHMFNHIRKVPYVTGDGKGGITYFASGFSNQFGLESQIIAAIYGLLSFTIIALATKTPQIVDTKAQQASVVIWSIILLGMYSFLMSIFRAKSGGYPFFLPPF
;
A
#
# COMPACT_ATOMS: atom_id res chain seq x y z
N MET A 1 -25.89 -1.71 -18.22
CA MET A 1 -26.62 -2.00 -19.47
C MET A 1 -27.50 -0.82 -19.87
N GLN A 2 -28.44 -0.40 -19.02
CA GLN A 2 -29.30 0.78 -19.26
C GLN A 2 -28.57 2.04 -19.78
N PRO A 3 -27.46 2.52 -19.17
CA PRO A 3 -26.77 3.71 -19.69
C PRO A 3 -26.13 3.50 -21.07
N GLU A 4 -25.70 2.28 -21.41
CA GLU A 4 -25.11 1.96 -22.72
C GLU A 4 -26.21 1.79 -23.79
N TRP A 5 -27.37 1.25 -23.42
CA TRP A 5 -28.55 1.17 -24.28
C TRP A 5 -29.14 2.54 -24.59
N ASP A 6 -29.27 3.40 -23.58
CA ASP A 6 -29.76 4.77 -23.73
C ASP A 6 -28.82 5.60 -24.61
N LEU A 7 -27.51 5.39 -24.47
CA LEU A 7 -26.50 6.03 -25.31
C LEU A 7 -26.69 5.58 -26.77
N LEU A 8 -26.80 4.27 -27.02
CA LEU A 8 -27.04 3.72 -28.35
C LEU A 8 -28.32 4.28 -28.99
N ALA A 9 -29.43 4.28 -28.25
CA ALA A 9 -30.72 4.78 -28.72
C ALA A 9 -30.68 6.29 -29.03
N LYS A 10 -30.02 7.09 -28.18
CA LYS A 10 -29.83 8.53 -28.42
C LYS A 10 -28.94 8.79 -29.64
N SER A 11 -27.86 8.02 -29.80
CA SER A 11 -26.97 8.12 -30.96
C SER A 11 -27.68 7.75 -32.26
N TRP A 12 -28.53 6.71 -32.24
CA TRP A 12 -29.34 6.31 -33.39
C TRP A 12 -30.39 7.37 -33.75
N ASN A 13 -31.10 7.93 -32.77
CA ASN A 13 -32.09 8.99 -33.02
C ASN A 13 -31.47 10.28 -33.54
N LYS A 14 -30.21 10.56 -33.20
CA LYS A 14 -29.46 11.72 -33.70
C LYS A 14 -28.96 11.50 -35.14
N ALA A 15 -28.71 10.25 -35.54
CA ALA A 15 -28.27 9.92 -36.88
C ALA A 15 -29.49 9.83 -37.83
N SER A 16 -29.55 10.72 -38.82
CA SER A 16 -30.64 10.73 -39.79
C SER A 16 -30.41 9.64 -40.86
N HIS A 17 -31.08 8.49 -40.72
CA HIS A 17 -31.03 7.40 -41.70
C HIS A 17 -32.34 7.34 -42.52
N PRO A 18 -32.32 7.72 -43.82
CA PRO A 18 -33.51 7.77 -44.65
C PRO A 18 -34.03 6.38 -45.08
N SER A 19 -33.18 5.36 -45.10
CA SER A 19 -33.47 4.02 -45.63
C SER A 19 -33.87 2.98 -44.58
N THR A 20 -33.42 3.13 -43.33
CA THR A 20 -33.59 2.12 -42.27
C THR A 20 -34.28 2.73 -41.04
N ARG A 21 -35.50 2.27 -40.76
CA ARG A 21 -36.28 2.67 -39.58
C ARG A 21 -36.18 1.59 -38.50
N LEU A 22 -35.27 1.77 -37.55
CA LEU A 22 -35.14 0.90 -36.37
C LEU A 22 -35.87 1.52 -35.18
N LEU A 23 -36.66 0.72 -34.47
CA LEU A 23 -37.36 1.13 -33.25
C LEU A 23 -36.72 0.44 -32.04
N PHE A 24 -36.35 1.24 -31.05
CA PHE A 24 -35.82 0.75 -29.78
C PHE A 24 -36.95 0.75 -28.75
N GLY A 25 -37.17 -0.41 -28.11
CA GLY A 25 -38.13 -0.57 -27.03
C GLY A 25 -37.46 -1.14 -25.80
N THR A 26 -37.84 -0.65 -24.62
CA THR A 26 -37.45 -1.22 -23.32
C THR A 26 -38.71 -1.61 -22.56
N LEU A 27 -38.64 -2.73 -21.84
CA LEU A 27 -39.71 -3.17 -20.97
C LEU A 27 -39.10 -3.74 -19.69
N ASP A 28 -39.40 -3.09 -18.57
CA ASP A 28 -39.01 -3.58 -17.26
C ASP A 28 -39.97 -4.70 -16.81
N PHE A 29 -39.42 -5.71 -16.13
CA PHE A 29 -40.20 -6.86 -15.67
C PHE A 29 -41.38 -6.44 -14.79
N ASP A 30 -41.18 -5.45 -13.92
CA ASP A 30 -42.21 -4.95 -13.00
C ASP A 30 -43.43 -4.37 -13.72
N GLN A 31 -43.24 -3.79 -14.91
CA GLN A 31 -44.31 -3.22 -15.73
C GLN A 31 -44.85 -4.20 -16.80
N GLY A 32 -44.19 -5.35 -17.00
CA GLY A 32 -44.35 -6.18 -18.20
C GLY A 32 -44.48 -7.69 -17.99
N LYS A 33 -44.78 -8.17 -16.78
CA LYS A 33 -44.77 -9.61 -16.41
C LYS A 33 -45.48 -10.53 -17.41
N ALA A 34 -46.65 -10.11 -17.93
CA ALA A 34 -47.41 -10.89 -18.91
C ALA A 34 -46.68 -11.09 -20.24
N VAL A 35 -45.86 -10.12 -20.67
CA VAL A 35 -45.06 -10.20 -21.91
C VAL A 35 -43.87 -11.14 -21.72
N PHE A 36 -43.20 -11.08 -20.56
CA PHE A 36 -42.11 -12.00 -20.23
C PHE A 36 -42.57 -13.46 -20.17
N GLN A 37 -43.77 -13.72 -19.65
CA GLN A 37 -44.37 -15.06 -19.65
C GLN A 37 -44.71 -15.54 -21.08
N LYS A 38 -45.30 -14.68 -21.92
CA LYS A 38 -45.63 -15.01 -23.31
C LYS A 38 -44.39 -15.28 -24.17
N LEU A 39 -43.29 -14.59 -23.90
CA LEU A 39 -42.01 -14.77 -24.58
C LEU A 39 -41.12 -15.84 -23.91
N ILE A 40 -41.61 -16.48 -22.84
CA ILE A 40 -40.90 -17.53 -22.09
C ILE A 40 -39.49 -17.07 -21.65
N LEU A 41 -39.38 -15.82 -21.19
CA LEU A 41 -38.13 -15.23 -20.74
C LEU A 41 -37.91 -15.53 -19.25
N GLN A 42 -36.88 -16.33 -18.94
CA GLN A 42 -36.58 -16.76 -17.57
C GLN A 42 -35.59 -15.86 -16.82
N THR A 43 -34.80 -15.06 -17.54
CA THR A 43 -33.75 -14.20 -16.97
C THR A 43 -33.78 -12.82 -17.63
N ALA A 44 -33.27 -11.81 -16.92
CA ALA A 44 -32.99 -10.47 -17.44
C ALA A 44 -31.52 -10.14 -17.13
N PRO A 45 -30.81 -9.36 -17.97
CA PRO A 45 -31.27 -8.69 -19.19
C PRO A 45 -31.33 -9.61 -20.42
N VAL A 46 -32.30 -9.37 -21.33
CA VAL A 46 -32.39 -10.03 -22.65
C VAL A 46 -32.59 -8.95 -23.70
N LEU A 47 -31.86 -9.07 -24.82
CA LEU A 47 -32.05 -8.23 -25.99
C LEU A 47 -32.52 -9.11 -27.15
N LEU A 48 -33.68 -8.74 -27.72
CA LEU A 48 -34.29 -9.40 -28.86
C LEU A 48 -34.36 -8.43 -30.03
N LEU A 49 -33.88 -8.87 -31.19
CA LEU A 49 -34.04 -8.16 -32.45
C LEU A 49 -35.10 -8.86 -33.29
N PHE A 50 -36.19 -8.14 -33.56
CA PHE A 50 -37.27 -8.62 -34.42
C PHE A 50 -36.99 -8.20 -35.87
N PRO A 51 -36.79 -9.15 -36.80
CA PRO A 51 -36.59 -8.80 -38.21
C PRO A 51 -37.90 -8.25 -38.82
N PRO A 52 -37.81 -7.42 -39.87
CA PRO A 52 -39.00 -6.91 -40.55
C PRO A 52 -39.80 -8.07 -41.14
N THR A 53 -41.13 -8.07 -40.93
CA THR A 53 -42.05 -9.09 -41.46
C THR A 53 -42.63 -8.70 -42.83
N VAL A 54 -42.56 -7.42 -43.19
CA VAL A 54 -43.13 -6.85 -44.42
C VAL A 54 -42.07 -5.98 -45.10
N GLY A 55 -41.92 -6.08 -46.43
CA GLY A 55 -41.02 -5.25 -47.23
C GLY A 55 -39.87 -6.03 -47.89
N PRO A 56 -39.00 -5.35 -48.68
CA PRO A 56 -37.93 -5.97 -49.47
C PRO A 56 -36.85 -6.64 -48.63
N ALA A 57 -36.76 -6.32 -47.34
CA ALA A 57 -35.83 -6.91 -46.38
C ALA A 57 -36.46 -7.99 -45.47
N ALA A 58 -37.69 -8.42 -45.77
CA ALA A 58 -38.41 -9.38 -44.93
C ALA A 58 -37.78 -10.76 -44.99
N ARG A 59 -37.53 -11.37 -43.82
CA ARG A 59 -36.97 -12.72 -43.71
C ARG A 59 -38.09 -13.76 -43.68
N GLN A 60 -37.87 -14.91 -44.33
CA GLN A 60 -38.83 -16.03 -44.33
C GLN A 60 -39.10 -16.60 -42.92
N ASN A 61 -38.12 -16.51 -42.02
CA ASN A 61 -38.28 -16.85 -40.61
C ASN A 61 -38.36 -15.56 -39.77
N SER A 62 -39.52 -15.33 -39.15
CA SER A 62 -39.81 -14.16 -38.30
C SER A 62 -39.41 -14.34 -36.82
N SER A 63 -38.64 -15.38 -36.50
CA SER A 63 -38.20 -15.62 -35.13
C SER A 63 -37.26 -14.51 -34.64
N PRO A 64 -37.40 -14.05 -33.39
CA PRO A 64 -36.53 -13.02 -32.83
C PRO A 64 -35.11 -13.54 -32.66
N LEU A 65 -34.14 -12.74 -33.05
CA LEU A 65 -32.73 -12.99 -32.79
C LEU A 65 -32.41 -12.57 -31.36
N ARG A 66 -31.79 -13.46 -30.59
CA ARG A 66 -31.37 -13.19 -29.22
C ARG A 66 -29.90 -12.80 -29.18
N TYR A 67 -29.57 -11.76 -28.43
CA TYR A 67 -28.20 -11.43 -28.08
C TYR A 67 -27.84 -12.05 -26.72
N ASP A 68 -26.69 -12.74 -26.66
CA ASP A 68 -26.19 -13.37 -25.45
C ASP A 68 -25.17 -12.48 -24.74
N PHE A 69 -25.45 -12.18 -23.47
CA PHE A 69 -24.62 -11.32 -22.62
C PHE A 69 -23.46 -12.12 -22.01
N ASN A 70 -22.29 -12.11 -22.65
CA ASN A 70 -21.09 -12.79 -22.15
C ASN A 70 -20.18 -11.90 -21.28
N GLY A 71 -20.72 -10.84 -20.66
CA GLY A 71 -19.95 -9.91 -19.82
C GLY A 71 -20.50 -8.48 -19.81
N PRO A 72 -19.73 -7.49 -19.32
CA PRO A 72 -20.11 -6.08 -19.41
C PRO A 72 -20.12 -5.64 -20.87
N VAL A 73 -21.31 -5.26 -21.36
CA VAL A 73 -21.54 -4.94 -22.77
C VAL A 73 -21.47 -3.44 -23.02
N SER A 74 -20.70 -3.05 -24.03
CA SER A 74 -20.62 -1.67 -24.51
C SER A 74 -21.66 -1.35 -25.60
N ALA A 75 -22.03 -0.08 -25.72
CA ALA A 75 -22.89 0.42 -26.80
C ALA A 75 -22.33 0.07 -28.19
N ASP A 76 -21.01 0.09 -28.34
CA ASP A 76 -20.30 -0.23 -29.59
C ASP A 76 -20.47 -1.71 -29.99
N GLN A 77 -20.44 -2.62 -29.01
CA GLN A 77 -20.65 -4.05 -29.22
C GLN A 77 -22.11 -4.37 -29.59
N LEU A 78 -23.07 -3.72 -28.91
CA LEU A 78 -24.49 -3.82 -29.25
C LEU A 78 -24.75 -3.29 -30.65
N TYR A 79 -24.17 -2.15 -30.99
CA TYR A 79 -24.29 -1.56 -32.31
C TYR A 79 -23.79 -2.50 -33.40
N THR A 80 -22.58 -3.03 -33.21
CA THR A 80 -21.95 -3.96 -34.17
C THR A 80 -22.77 -5.24 -34.34
N TRP A 81 -23.44 -5.71 -33.30
CA TRP A 81 -24.32 -6.87 -33.40
C TRP A 81 -25.61 -6.55 -34.17
N ILE A 82 -26.25 -5.41 -33.89
CA ILE A 82 -27.47 -4.96 -34.58
C ILE A 82 -27.18 -4.70 -36.07
N SER A 83 -26.08 -4.01 -36.38
CA SER A 83 -25.73 -3.63 -37.75
C SER A 83 -25.50 -4.83 -38.68
N ARG A 84 -24.95 -5.94 -38.18
CA ARG A 84 -24.80 -7.20 -38.93
C ARG A 84 -26.12 -7.83 -39.36
N HIS A 85 -27.22 -7.46 -38.73
CA HIS A 85 -28.54 -7.99 -39.02
C HIS A 85 -29.45 -7.01 -39.75
N LEU A 86 -28.98 -5.78 -39.99
CA LEU A 86 -29.66 -4.77 -40.78
C LEU A 86 -29.27 -4.88 -42.27
N PRO A 87 -30.18 -4.56 -43.21
CA PRO A 87 -29.92 -4.65 -44.66
C PRO A 87 -28.87 -3.65 -45.14
N GLU A 88 -28.78 -2.50 -44.47
CA GLU A 88 -27.77 -1.47 -44.70
C GLU A 88 -27.06 -1.27 -43.36
N SER A 89 -25.73 -1.30 -43.36
CA SER A 89 -24.91 -1.03 -42.17
C SER A 89 -24.50 0.44 -42.19
N PRO A 90 -25.28 1.37 -41.61
CA PRO A 90 -24.79 2.73 -41.44
C PRO A 90 -23.53 2.74 -40.58
N SER A 91 -22.73 3.80 -40.67
CA SER A 91 -21.67 4.08 -39.69
C SER A 91 -22.26 4.99 -38.61
N LEU A 92 -22.33 4.51 -37.36
CA LEU A 92 -22.67 5.37 -36.22
C LEU A 92 -21.42 5.69 -35.41
N ASP A 93 -21.18 6.98 -35.20
CA ASP A 93 -20.18 7.45 -34.25
C ASP A 93 -20.81 7.59 -32.86
N ILE A 94 -20.52 6.63 -31.99
CA ILE A 94 -20.97 6.61 -30.59
C ILE A 94 -20.05 7.52 -29.76
N VAL A 95 -20.48 8.77 -29.55
CA VAL A 95 -19.75 9.73 -28.70
C VAL A 95 -20.20 9.59 -27.24
N ARG A 96 -19.29 9.10 -26.39
CA ARG A 96 -19.52 9.00 -24.94
C ARG A 96 -19.39 10.38 -24.29
N PRO A 97 -20.35 10.80 -23.43
CA PRO A 97 -20.22 12.07 -22.72
C PRO A 97 -19.04 12.02 -21.74
N VAL A 98 -18.22 13.06 -21.74
CA VAL A 98 -17.07 13.19 -20.84
C VAL A 98 -17.58 13.29 -19.40
N ASN A 99 -17.03 12.48 -18.50
CA ASN A 99 -17.39 12.52 -17.09
C ASN A 99 -16.64 13.67 -16.38
N TYR A 100 -17.25 14.86 -16.40
CA TYR A 100 -16.69 16.06 -15.77
C TYR A 100 -16.54 15.94 -14.25
N THR A 101 -17.39 15.17 -13.55
CA THR A 101 -17.27 15.00 -12.10
C THR A 101 -16.04 14.18 -11.73
N ARG A 102 -15.70 13.18 -12.54
CA ARG A 102 -14.46 12.39 -12.37
C ARG A 102 -13.22 13.24 -12.61
N ILE A 103 -13.23 14.04 -13.68
CA ILE A 103 -12.10 14.93 -14.00
C ILE A 103 -11.93 15.96 -12.89
N LEU A 104 -13.01 16.63 -12.49
CA LEU A 104 -13.01 17.60 -11.40
C LEU A 104 -12.50 16.96 -10.10
N GLY A 105 -12.99 15.79 -9.73
CA GLY A 105 -12.54 15.08 -8.52
C GLY A 105 -11.04 14.75 -8.53
N ILE A 106 -10.51 14.28 -9.67
CA ILE A 106 -9.08 14.00 -9.81
C ILE A 106 -8.27 15.30 -9.72
N THR A 107 -8.66 16.34 -10.46
CA THR A 107 -7.94 17.62 -10.47
C THR A 107 -7.96 18.29 -9.11
N THR A 108 -9.11 18.34 -8.44
CA THR A 108 -9.24 18.90 -7.09
C THR A 108 -8.44 18.11 -6.06
N SER A 109 -8.45 16.78 -6.12
CA SER A 109 -7.64 15.93 -5.23
C SER A 109 -6.13 16.19 -5.42
N LEU A 110 -5.69 16.30 -6.67
CA LEU A 110 -4.29 16.56 -7.00
C LEU A 110 -3.84 17.94 -6.51
N LEU A 111 -4.66 18.97 -6.73
CA LEU A 111 -4.41 20.32 -6.23
C LEU A 111 -4.42 20.38 -4.70
N CYS A 112 -5.29 19.62 -4.04
CA CYS A 112 -5.32 19.49 -2.60
C CYS A 112 -4.02 18.88 -2.07
N LEU A 113 -3.56 17.77 -2.66
CA LEU A 113 -2.29 17.13 -2.29
C LEU A 113 -1.10 18.07 -2.49
N ILE A 114 -1.04 18.79 -3.63
CA ILE A 114 -0.01 19.78 -3.89
C ILE A 114 -0.06 20.92 -2.87
N SER A 115 -1.26 21.41 -2.53
CA SER A 115 -1.43 22.49 -1.56
C SER A 115 -1.02 22.06 -0.15
N ILE A 116 -1.39 20.85 0.28
CA ILE A 116 -0.96 20.27 1.56
C ILE A 116 0.56 20.12 1.58
N PHE A 117 1.14 19.59 0.52
CA PHE A 117 2.59 19.43 0.41
C PHE A 117 3.31 20.78 0.44
N ALA A 118 2.84 21.76 -0.34
CA ALA A 118 3.41 23.10 -0.38
C ALA A 118 3.31 23.80 0.99
N ALA A 119 2.16 23.75 1.65
CA ALA A 119 1.94 24.33 2.97
C ALA A 119 2.77 23.63 4.07
N SER A 120 2.98 22.32 3.95
CA SER A 120 3.77 21.53 4.91
C SER A 120 5.27 21.54 4.63
N SER A 121 5.66 21.91 3.40
CA SER A 121 7.05 21.93 2.95
C SER A 121 8.01 22.75 3.83
N PRO A 122 7.70 23.96 4.32
CA PRO A 122 8.62 24.70 5.17
C PRO A 122 8.90 24.01 6.51
N TYR A 123 8.00 23.15 6.98
CA TYR A 123 8.16 22.41 8.25
C TYR A 123 8.85 21.06 8.04
N ILE A 124 8.52 20.34 6.95
CA ILE A 124 9.03 18.99 6.70
C ILE A 124 10.42 19.02 6.06
N LEU A 125 10.66 19.92 5.09
CA LEU A 125 11.94 20.01 4.38
C LEU A 125 13.17 20.21 5.29
N PRO A 126 13.15 21.08 6.33
CA PRO A 126 14.31 21.21 7.20
C PRO A 126 14.59 19.93 8.00
N VAL A 127 13.56 19.20 8.42
CA VAL A 127 13.71 17.92 9.13
C VAL A 127 14.29 16.86 8.20
N VAL A 128 13.73 16.69 7.00
CA VAL A 128 14.19 15.71 6.02
C VAL A 128 15.57 16.03 5.47
N ARG A 129 15.98 17.30 5.42
CA ARG A 129 17.33 17.68 4.96
C ARG A 129 18.39 17.61 6.07
N ASN A 130 17.98 17.49 7.34
CA ASN A 130 18.92 17.51 8.46
C ASN A 130 19.72 16.20 8.55
N ARG A 131 21.02 16.28 8.23
CA ARG A 131 21.95 15.14 8.27
C ARG A 131 22.08 14.51 9.67
N THR A 132 21.96 15.31 10.72
CA THR A 132 22.07 14.83 12.10
C THR A 132 20.91 13.92 12.47
N ILE A 133 19.71 14.20 11.98
CA ILE A 133 18.53 13.35 12.20
C ILE A 133 18.73 12.01 11.52
N TRP A 134 19.18 12.01 10.26
CA TRP A 134 19.47 10.77 9.53
C TRP A 134 20.60 9.96 10.18
N ALA A 135 21.66 10.63 10.64
CA ALA A 135 22.74 9.98 11.37
C ALA A 135 22.23 9.33 12.67
N ALA A 136 21.42 10.04 13.46
CA ALA A 136 20.83 9.53 14.68
C ALA A 136 19.89 8.34 14.41
N MET A 137 19.01 8.46 13.40
CA MET A 137 18.10 7.39 12.99
C MET A 137 18.85 6.14 12.53
N SER A 138 19.90 6.33 11.72
CA SER A 138 20.75 5.23 11.24
C SER A 138 21.50 4.56 12.39
N LEU A 139 21.99 5.34 13.36
CA LEU A 139 22.65 4.81 14.56
C LEU A 139 21.69 3.98 15.42
N ILE A 140 20.46 4.48 15.65
CA ILE A 140 19.42 3.74 16.38
C ILE A 140 19.09 2.42 15.68
N ALA A 141 18.92 2.45 14.35
CA ALA A 141 18.65 1.26 13.57
C ALA A 141 19.79 0.24 13.66
N LEU A 142 21.04 0.69 13.54
CA LEU A 142 22.23 -0.17 13.68
C LEU A 142 22.29 -0.83 15.07
N LEU A 143 22.02 -0.08 16.14
CA LEU A 143 22.02 -0.61 17.51
C LEU A 143 20.91 -1.63 17.73
N LEU A 144 19.71 -1.37 17.19
CA LEU A 144 18.56 -2.28 17.30
C LEU A 144 18.80 -3.59 16.55
N PHE A 145 19.39 -3.52 15.35
CA PHE A 145 19.65 -4.71 14.54
C PHE A 145 20.85 -5.52 15.04
N THR A 146 21.85 -4.89 15.64
CA THR A 146 23.03 -5.60 16.18
C THR A 146 22.81 -6.21 17.57
N SER A 147 21.83 -5.72 18.34
CA SER A 147 21.54 -6.23 19.70
C SER A 147 20.72 -7.53 19.76
N GLY A 148 20.23 -8.03 18.61
CA GLY A 148 19.42 -9.25 18.53
C GLY A 148 17.91 -9.01 18.58
N HIS A 149 17.41 -7.79 18.35
CA HIS A 149 15.97 -7.52 18.35
C HIS A 149 15.16 -8.41 17.39
N MET A 150 15.73 -8.74 16.22
CA MET A 150 15.09 -9.64 15.25
C MET A 150 14.96 -11.08 15.77
N PHE A 151 15.94 -11.56 16.56
CA PHE A 151 15.87 -12.87 17.19
C PHE A 151 14.66 -12.95 18.12
N ASN A 152 14.46 -11.92 18.95
CA ASN A 152 13.33 -11.83 19.86
C ASN A 152 11.99 -11.79 19.11
N HIS A 153 11.92 -11.02 18.03
CA HIS A 153 10.71 -10.90 17.22
C HIS A 153 10.28 -12.22 16.58
N ILE A 154 11.24 -12.97 16.00
CA ILE A 154 10.97 -14.25 15.35
C ILE A 154 10.61 -15.34 16.37
N ARG A 155 11.40 -15.44 17.45
CA ARG A 155 11.29 -16.53 18.43
C ARG A 155 10.26 -16.28 19.52
N LYS A 156 9.70 -15.05 19.60
CA LYS A 156 8.72 -14.64 20.62
C LYS A 156 9.18 -14.97 22.04
N VAL A 157 10.43 -14.64 22.34
CA VAL A 157 11.07 -14.93 23.63
C VAL A 157 10.41 -14.15 24.77
N PRO A 158 10.38 -14.69 26.01
CA PRO A 158 9.88 -13.95 27.16
C PRO A 158 10.74 -12.71 27.43
N TYR A 159 10.11 -11.67 27.98
CA TYR A 159 10.80 -10.42 28.29
C TYR A 159 11.77 -10.57 29.47
N VAL A 160 11.32 -11.26 30.52
CA VAL A 160 12.09 -11.72 31.69
C VAL A 160 11.58 -13.10 32.09
N THR A 161 12.42 -13.91 32.74
CA THR A 161 12.03 -15.22 33.28
C THR A 161 12.38 -15.27 34.76
N GLY A 162 11.60 -16.00 35.56
CA GLY A 162 11.92 -16.21 36.98
C GLY A 162 13.03 -17.23 37.17
N ASP A 163 13.88 -17.04 38.18
CA ASP A 163 15.03 -17.91 38.53
C ASP A 163 14.62 -19.24 39.19
N GLY A 164 13.33 -19.59 39.18
CA GLY A 164 12.78 -20.76 39.89
C GLY A 164 12.83 -20.69 41.42
N LYS A 165 13.56 -19.72 42.00
CA LYS A 165 13.74 -19.47 43.44
C LYS A 165 13.04 -18.19 43.94
N GLY A 166 12.10 -17.66 43.17
CA GLY A 166 11.40 -16.40 43.46
C GLY A 166 12.11 -15.12 43.01
N GLY A 167 13.28 -15.24 42.35
CA GLY A 167 14.00 -14.11 41.73
C GLY A 167 13.69 -13.93 40.24
N ILE A 168 14.19 -12.85 39.64
CA ILE A 168 14.07 -12.55 38.19
C ILE A 168 15.45 -12.72 37.54
N THR A 169 15.51 -13.49 36.45
CA THR A 169 16.71 -13.69 35.63
C THR A 169 16.64 -12.80 34.39
N TYR A 170 17.59 -11.86 34.29
CA TYR A 170 17.65 -10.87 33.20
C TYR A 170 18.42 -11.32 31.97
N PHE A 171 19.29 -12.32 32.10
CA PHE A 171 20.13 -12.88 31.03
C PHE A 171 19.86 -14.37 30.86
N ALA A 172 19.65 -14.81 29.62
CA ALA A 172 19.42 -16.23 29.36
C ALA A 172 20.75 -17.02 29.42
N SER A 173 20.69 -18.25 29.96
CA SER A 173 21.85 -19.15 29.97
C SER A 173 22.14 -19.70 28.57
N GLY A 174 23.42 -19.75 28.21
CA GLY A 174 23.91 -20.26 26.93
C GLY A 174 23.70 -19.32 25.74
N PHE A 175 24.45 -19.52 24.66
CA PHE A 175 24.46 -18.63 23.50
C PHE A 175 23.22 -18.71 22.61
N SER A 176 22.52 -19.85 22.63
CA SER A 176 21.37 -20.07 21.75
C SER A 176 20.09 -19.37 22.22
N ASN A 177 20.04 -18.94 23.47
CA ASN A 177 18.86 -18.32 24.08
C ASN A 177 19.14 -16.85 24.42
N GLN A 178 18.11 -16.02 24.34
CA GLN A 178 18.17 -14.59 24.64
C GLN A 178 16.82 -14.12 25.17
N PHE A 179 16.82 -13.17 26.10
CA PHE A 179 15.60 -12.53 26.58
C PHE A 179 15.34 -11.16 25.92
N GLY A 180 14.08 -10.72 25.96
CA GLY A 180 13.68 -9.40 25.46
C GLY A 180 14.45 -8.26 26.12
N LEU A 181 14.56 -8.32 27.45
CA LEU A 181 15.25 -7.31 28.25
C LEU A 181 16.78 -7.36 28.02
N GLU A 182 17.36 -8.55 27.82
CA GLU A 182 18.77 -8.73 27.52
C GLU A 182 19.20 -7.95 26.26
N SER A 183 18.43 -8.00 25.17
CA SER A 183 18.74 -7.22 23.96
C SER A 183 18.68 -5.71 24.19
N GLN A 184 17.79 -5.23 25.07
CA GLN A 184 17.70 -3.80 25.38
C GLN A 184 18.90 -3.32 26.21
N ILE A 185 19.33 -4.12 27.20
CA ILE A 185 20.55 -3.83 27.95
C ILE A 185 21.75 -3.77 27.01
N ILE A 186 21.91 -4.77 26.13
CA ILE A 186 23.03 -4.81 25.17
C ILE A 186 22.98 -3.61 24.22
N ALA A 187 21.79 -3.26 23.70
CA ALA A 187 21.61 -2.08 22.85
C ALA A 187 22.02 -0.78 23.57
N ALA A 188 21.66 -0.62 24.84
CA ALA A 188 22.04 0.53 25.65
C ALA A 188 23.55 0.61 25.87
N ILE A 189 24.21 -0.53 26.15
CA ILE A 189 25.67 -0.61 26.31
C ILE A 189 26.38 -0.23 25.00
N TYR A 190 25.96 -0.82 23.87
CA TYR A 190 26.52 -0.48 22.56
C TYR A 190 26.29 0.99 22.19
N GLY A 191 25.12 1.53 22.54
CA GLY A 191 24.81 2.94 22.34
C GLY A 191 25.74 3.85 23.14
N LEU A 192 25.95 3.56 24.42
CA LEU A 192 26.84 4.34 25.27
C LEU A 192 28.30 4.24 24.85
N LEU A 193 28.79 3.06 24.47
CA LEU A 193 30.13 2.87 23.92
C LEU A 193 30.33 3.65 22.62
N SER A 194 29.38 3.52 21.68
CA SER A 194 29.41 4.24 20.41
C SER A 194 29.38 5.76 20.63
N PHE A 195 28.51 6.23 21.51
CA PHE A 195 28.41 7.65 21.87
C PHE A 195 29.72 8.16 22.48
N THR A 196 30.34 7.39 23.38
CA THR A 196 31.61 7.75 24.01
C THR A 196 32.73 7.91 22.97
N ILE A 197 32.83 6.97 22.01
CA ILE A 197 33.80 7.06 20.92
C ILE A 197 33.54 8.28 20.03
N ILE A 198 32.28 8.52 19.65
CA ILE A 198 31.91 9.67 18.81
C ILE A 198 32.20 10.98 19.54
N ALA A 199 31.86 11.09 20.83
CA ALA A 199 32.15 12.27 21.65
C ALA A 199 33.66 12.51 21.75
N LEU A 200 34.44 11.45 21.98
CA LEU A 200 35.90 11.53 22.07
C LEU A 200 36.55 11.96 20.74
N ALA A 201 36.04 11.46 19.61
CA ALA A 201 36.57 11.77 18.29
C ALA A 201 36.14 13.14 17.75
N THR A 202 34.92 13.59 18.07
CA THR A 202 34.34 14.80 17.46
C THR A 202 34.25 15.99 18.40
N LYS A 203 33.89 15.79 19.66
CA LYS A 203 33.63 16.89 20.62
C LYS A 203 34.87 17.25 21.41
N THR A 204 35.64 16.27 21.87
CA THR A 204 36.84 16.52 22.67
C THR A 204 37.90 17.38 21.95
N PRO A 205 38.16 17.23 20.64
CA PRO A 205 39.10 18.10 19.93
C PRO A 205 38.63 19.55 19.75
N GLN A 206 37.34 19.83 19.93
CA GLN A 206 36.76 21.17 19.75
C GLN A 206 36.86 22.04 21.01
N ILE A 207 37.34 21.49 22.13
CA ILE A 207 37.47 22.21 23.40
C ILE A 207 38.70 23.13 23.34
N VAL A 208 38.49 24.43 23.53
CA VAL A 208 39.56 25.46 23.42
C VAL A 208 40.53 25.41 24.61
N ASP A 209 40.03 25.18 25.83
CA ASP A 209 40.87 25.10 27.02
C ASP A 209 41.58 23.74 27.11
N THR A 210 42.91 23.77 27.21
CA THR A 210 43.76 22.58 27.22
C THR A 210 43.53 21.73 28.47
N LYS A 211 43.28 22.35 29.64
CA LYS A 211 43.00 21.59 30.87
C LYS A 211 41.65 20.90 30.81
N ALA A 212 40.61 21.60 30.36
CA ALA A 212 39.28 21.01 30.15
C ALA A 212 39.31 19.90 29.07
N GLN A 213 40.11 20.05 28.02
CA GLN A 213 40.28 19.03 26.99
C GLN A 213 40.93 17.76 27.56
N GLN A 214 42.04 17.89 28.31
CA GLN A 214 42.70 16.75 28.97
C GLN A 214 41.76 16.04 29.94
N ALA A 215 41.05 16.78 30.79
CA ALA A 215 40.06 16.21 31.70
C ALA A 215 38.96 15.45 30.94
N SER A 216 38.46 16.01 29.84
CA SER A 216 37.44 15.37 29.01
C SER A 216 37.94 14.07 28.37
N VAL A 217 39.18 14.03 27.86
CA VAL A 217 39.79 12.79 27.32
C VAL A 217 39.83 11.70 28.40
N VAL A 218 40.29 12.05 29.60
CA VAL A 218 40.42 11.10 30.72
C VAL A 218 39.05 10.58 31.15
N ILE A 219 38.06 11.47 31.33
CA ILE A 219 36.69 11.10 31.71
C ILE A 219 36.07 10.14 30.69
N TRP A 220 36.10 10.50 29.40
CA TRP A 220 35.55 9.64 28.35
C TRP A 220 36.29 8.30 28.23
N SER A 221 37.60 8.28 28.43
CA SER A 221 38.39 7.05 28.43
C SER A 221 38.05 6.12 29.60
N ILE A 222 37.81 6.68 30.79
CA ILE A 222 37.36 5.92 31.97
C ILE A 222 35.97 5.33 31.73
N ILE A 223 35.04 6.13 31.19
CA ILE A 223 33.68 5.67 30.86
C ILE A 223 33.75 4.53 29.82
N LEU A 224 34.57 4.70 28.78
CA LEU A 224 34.76 3.70 27.73
C LEU A 224 35.30 2.38 28.31
N LEU A 225 36.36 2.45 29.13
CA LEU A 225 36.97 1.29 29.74
C LEU A 225 36.02 0.59 30.71
N GLY A 226 35.31 1.35 31.55
CA GLY A 226 34.33 0.81 32.50
C GLY A 226 33.16 0.12 31.82
N MET A 227 32.59 0.74 30.77
CA MET A 227 31.49 0.15 30.02
C MET A 227 31.91 -1.07 29.19
N TYR A 228 33.13 -1.06 28.64
CA TYR A 228 33.67 -2.20 27.91
C TYR A 228 33.98 -3.37 28.85
N SER A 229 34.53 -3.09 30.04
CA SER A 229 34.69 -4.08 31.12
C SER A 229 33.35 -4.71 31.50
N PHE A 230 32.30 -3.90 31.69
CA PHE A 230 30.96 -4.39 31.99
C PHE A 230 30.38 -5.28 30.88
N LEU A 231 30.53 -4.88 29.61
CA LEU A 231 30.14 -5.71 28.47
C LEU A 231 30.86 -7.07 28.49
N MET A 232 32.16 -7.06 28.82
CA MET A 232 32.97 -8.27 28.90
C MET A 232 32.53 -9.20 30.02
N SER A 233 32.16 -8.63 31.17
CA SER A 233 31.62 -9.38 32.32
C SER A 233 30.31 -10.09 31.96
N ILE A 234 29.39 -9.42 31.26
CA ILE A 234 28.15 -10.03 30.73
C ILE A 234 28.47 -11.17 29.75
N PHE A 235 29.39 -10.92 28.81
CA PHE A 235 29.78 -11.94 27.83
C PHE A 235 30.36 -13.19 28.50
N ARG A 236 31.19 -13.01 29.54
CA ARG A 236 31.76 -14.10 30.33
C ARG A 236 30.72 -14.82 31.17
N ALA A 237 29.75 -14.11 31.73
CA ALA A 237 28.64 -14.74 32.45
C ALA A 237 27.82 -15.67 31.53
N LYS A 238 27.68 -15.32 30.24
CA LYS A 238 27.03 -16.16 29.23
C LYS A 238 27.95 -17.28 28.70
N SER A 239 29.26 -17.04 28.71
CA SER A 239 30.31 -17.94 28.23
C SER A 239 31.24 -18.38 29.37
N GLY A 240 30.85 -19.42 30.10
CA GLY A 240 31.63 -19.91 31.24
C GLY A 240 33.07 -20.33 30.93
N GLY A 241 33.40 -20.57 29.65
CA GLY A 241 34.75 -20.90 29.19
C GLY A 241 35.63 -19.70 28.81
N TYR A 242 35.14 -18.45 28.92
CA TYR A 242 35.89 -17.29 28.47
C TYR A 242 36.97 -16.85 29.49
N PRO A 243 38.26 -16.83 29.13
CA PRO A 243 39.35 -16.68 30.10
C PRO A 243 39.75 -15.23 30.40
N PHE A 244 39.43 -14.27 29.52
CA PHE A 244 39.86 -12.88 29.69
C PHE A 244 38.81 -12.06 30.44
N PHE A 245 39.28 -11.13 31.27
CA PHE A 245 38.45 -10.14 31.95
C PHE A 245 39.19 -8.81 32.02
N LEU A 246 38.44 -7.73 32.23
CA LEU A 246 39.00 -6.40 32.41
C LEU A 246 38.41 -5.83 33.70
N PRO A 247 39.23 -5.34 34.65
CA PRO A 247 38.72 -4.67 35.83
C PRO A 247 37.89 -3.43 35.44
N PRO A 248 36.88 -3.03 36.23
CA PRO A 248 36.59 -3.45 37.61
C PRO A 248 35.62 -4.65 37.75
N PHE A 249 35.13 -5.23 36.66
CA PHE A 249 34.10 -6.30 36.66
C PHE A 249 34.57 -7.65 36.11
#